data_AF-A0A1F8CQU7-F1
#
_entry.id   AF-A0A1F8CQU7-F1
#
_cell.length_a   1.000
_cell.length_b   1.000
_cell.length_c   1.000
_cell.angle_alpha   90.00
_cell.angle_beta   90.00
_cell.angle_gamma   90.00
#
_symmetry.space_group_name_H-M   'P 1'
#
loop_
_entity.id
_entity.type
_entity.pdbx_description
1 polymer ?
#
loop_
_entity_poly.entity_id
_entity_poly.type
_entity_poly.pdbx_seq_one_letter_code
_entity_poly.pdbx_strand_id
1 'polypeptide(L)'
;MVKRVDWFAGIREGKFVVPDRDGFLRTVLEMFGDKDQSLSLSVAKNTRSGAQNKYLWGVVYRVLSDWNGNTPEEWHQICKQKFLQSYMLQVGEEEFELEPSTTKLSKDEFNEYVESIRRWAAGHEVVIPEPGQVDWVNSSQP
;
A
#
# COMPACT_ATOMS: atom_id res chain seq x y z
N MET A 1 -29.80 6.39 7.20
CA MET A 1 -28.34 6.11 7.18
C MET A 1 -27.96 5.72 5.76
N VAL A 2 -27.04 6.43 5.10
CA VAL A 2 -26.62 6.10 3.73
C VAL A 2 -25.52 5.04 3.81
N LYS A 3 -25.84 3.81 3.38
CA LYS A 3 -24.84 2.73 3.27
C LYS A 3 -23.92 3.06 2.08
N ARG A 4 -22.61 2.83 2.22
CA ARG A 4 -21.62 2.98 1.14
C ARG A 4 -20.66 1.79 1.18
N VAL A 5 -20.18 1.40 0.01
CA VAL A 5 -19.12 0.40 -0.15
C VAL A 5 -18.15 0.92 -1.21
N ASP A 6 -16.87 0.90 -0.88
CA ASP A 6 -15.82 1.21 -1.84
C ASP A 6 -15.33 -0.10 -2.45
N TRP A 7 -15.24 -0.14 -3.78
CA TRP A 7 -14.78 -1.32 -4.51
C TRP A 7 -13.75 -0.93 -5.56
N PHE A 8 -12.70 -1.74 -5.68
CA PHE A 8 -11.67 -1.49 -6.68
C PHE A 8 -12.15 -1.98 -8.05
N ALA A 9 -12.34 -1.04 -8.98
CA ALA A 9 -12.75 -1.31 -10.34
C ALA A 9 -12.10 -0.30 -11.30
N GLY A 10 -12.06 -0.62 -12.59
CA GLY A 10 -11.45 0.26 -13.57
C GLY A 10 -11.93 0.00 -15.00
N ILE A 11 -11.54 0.87 -15.93
CA ILE A 11 -11.83 0.67 -17.35
C ILE A 11 -10.69 -0.09 -18.03
N ARG A 12 -11.03 -1.14 -18.78
CA ARG A 12 -10.13 -1.93 -19.65
C ARG A 12 -10.83 -2.14 -20.98
N GLU A 13 -10.17 -1.78 -22.09
CA GLU A 13 -10.75 -1.92 -23.45
C GLU A 13 -12.16 -1.31 -23.60
N GLY A 14 -12.40 -0.15 -22.97
CA GLY A 14 -13.71 0.52 -23.00
C GLY A 14 -14.79 -0.15 -22.13
N LYS A 15 -14.46 -1.21 -21.39
CA LYS A 15 -15.37 -1.90 -20.48
C LYS A 15 -15.04 -1.58 -19.03
N PHE A 16 -16.06 -1.38 -18.20
CA PHE A 16 -15.90 -1.31 -16.75
C PHE A 16 -15.67 -2.73 -16.22
N VAL A 17 -14.48 -2.97 -15.69
CA VAL A 17 -14.03 -4.26 -15.17
C VAL A 17 -13.96 -4.20 -13.65
N VAL A 18 -14.65 -5.15 -13.04
CA VAL A 18 -14.60 -5.44 -11.61
C VAL A 18 -13.79 -6.73 -11.45
N PRO A 19 -12.55 -6.70 -10.92
CA PRO A 19 -11.66 -7.87 -10.87
C PRO A 19 -12.26 -9.07 -10.12
N ASP A 20 -12.90 -8.81 -8.98
CA ASP A 20 -13.69 -9.80 -8.23
C ASP A 20 -15.18 -9.46 -8.34
N ARG A 21 -15.76 -9.82 -9.49
CA ARG A 21 -17.17 -9.53 -9.79
C ARG A 21 -18.12 -10.25 -8.84
N ASP A 22 -17.83 -11.49 -8.47
CA ASP A 22 -18.74 -12.30 -7.65
C ASP A 22 -18.70 -11.87 -6.18
N GLY A 23 -17.52 -11.48 -5.67
CA GLY A 23 -17.40 -10.81 -4.37
C GLY A 23 -18.19 -9.51 -4.34
N PHE A 24 -18.02 -8.65 -5.36
CA PHE A 24 -18.76 -7.39 -5.47
C PHE A 24 -20.28 -7.62 -5.42
N LEU A 25 -20.79 -8.55 -6.22
CA LEU A 25 -22.23 -8.84 -6.28
C LEU A 25 -22.77 -9.36 -4.96
N ARG A 26 -22.05 -10.24 -4.27
CA ARG A 26 -22.44 -10.73 -2.93
C ARG A 26 -22.51 -9.58 -1.92
N THR A 27 -21.48 -8.75 -1.85
CA THR A 27 -21.46 -7.60 -0.94
C THR A 27 -22.59 -6.62 -1.24
N VAL A 28 -22.87 -6.36 -2.53
CA VAL A 28 -23.99 -5.50 -2.93
C VAL A 28 -25.33 -6.08 -2.48
N LEU A 29 -25.54 -7.38 -2.69
CA LEU A 29 -26.77 -8.06 -2.30
C LEU A 29 -26.96 -8.05 -0.78
N GLU A 30 -25.92 -8.34 -0.01
CA GLU A 30 -25.97 -8.36 1.46
C GLU A 30 -26.21 -6.96 2.05
N MET A 31 -25.53 -5.94 1.53
CA MET A 31 -25.56 -4.60 2.10
C MET A 31 -26.78 -3.80 1.66
N PHE A 32 -27.16 -3.92 0.38
CA PHE A 32 -28.15 -3.05 -0.25
C PHE A 32 -29.42 -3.80 -0.68
N GLY A 33 -29.37 -5.13 -0.81
CA GLY A 33 -30.50 -5.96 -1.21
C GLY A 33 -30.69 -6.05 -2.73
N ASP A 34 -31.62 -6.91 -3.15
CA ASP A 34 -31.98 -7.11 -4.54
C ASP A 34 -32.97 -6.04 -5.03
N LYS A 35 -32.43 -4.92 -5.53
CA LYS A 35 -33.19 -3.77 -6.06
C LYS A 35 -32.29 -2.88 -6.91
N ASP A 36 -32.90 -1.95 -7.64
CA ASP A 36 -32.18 -0.94 -8.40
C ASP A 36 -31.36 -0.02 -7.48
N GLN A 37 -30.10 0.18 -7.86
CA GLN A 37 -29.11 0.92 -7.06
C GLN A 37 -28.33 1.90 -7.93
N SER A 38 -28.03 3.08 -7.37
CA SER A 38 -27.15 4.06 -7.98
C SER A 38 -25.69 3.76 -7.65
N LEU A 39 -24.84 3.62 -8.67
CA LEU A 39 -23.39 3.48 -8.51
C LEU A 39 -22.71 4.85 -8.64
N SER A 40 -21.81 5.18 -7.70
CA SER A 40 -20.95 6.37 -7.79
C SER A 40 -19.52 5.93 -8.10
N LEU A 41 -18.95 6.47 -9.17
CA LEU A 41 -17.55 6.24 -9.54
C LEU A 41 -16.71 7.45 -9.13
N SER A 42 -15.64 7.21 -8.38
CA SER A 42 -14.59 8.20 -8.14
C SER A 42 -13.28 7.71 -8.73
N VAL A 43 -12.54 8.60 -9.39
CA VAL A 43 -11.18 8.29 -9.84
C VAL A 43 -10.34 8.03 -8.59
N ALA A 44 -9.83 6.80 -8.44
CA ALA A 44 -8.81 6.52 -7.45
C ALA A 44 -7.65 7.48 -7.70
N LYS A 45 -7.34 8.37 -6.75
CA LYS A 45 -6.20 9.29 -6.85
C LYS A 45 -4.92 8.45 -6.90
N ASN A 46 -4.47 8.06 -8.09
CA ASN A 46 -3.22 7.32 -8.17
C ASN A 46 -2.41 7.48 -9.45
N THR A 47 -1.52 8.47 -9.43
CA THR A 47 -0.30 8.50 -10.26
C THR A 47 0.97 8.75 -9.44
N ARG A 48 0.88 9.20 -8.16
CA ARG A 48 2.07 9.34 -7.29
C ARG A 48 2.42 8.08 -6.50
N SER A 49 1.44 7.25 -6.07
CA SER A 49 1.78 6.07 -5.24
C SER A 49 2.57 5.01 -6.02
N GLY A 50 2.44 4.95 -7.35
CA GLY A 50 3.26 4.06 -8.18
C GLY A 50 4.75 4.39 -8.12
N ALA A 51 5.11 5.68 -8.23
CA ALA A 51 6.51 6.11 -8.14
C ALA A 51 7.08 5.94 -6.72
N GLN A 52 6.29 6.31 -5.70
CA GLN A 52 6.69 6.13 -4.29
C GLN A 52 6.84 4.65 -3.92
N ASN A 53 5.96 3.78 -4.42
CA ASN A 53 6.06 2.34 -4.20
C ASN A 53 7.26 1.73 -4.96
N LYS A 54 7.49 2.15 -6.22
CA LYS A 54 8.70 1.75 -6.96
C LYS A 54 9.98 2.17 -6.23
N TYR A 55 10.00 3.36 -5.64
CA TYR A 55 11.13 3.82 -4.86
C TYR A 55 11.31 3.00 -3.57
N LEU A 56 10.24 2.77 -2.80
CA LEU A 56 10.29 1.96 -1.59
C LEU A 56 10.83 0.54 -1.86
N TRP A 57 10.28 -0.15 -2.85
CA TRP A 57 10.67 -1.54 -3.17
C TRP A 57 11.96 -1.63 -3.98
N GLY A 58 12.15 -0.76 -4.96
CA GLY A 58 13.26 -0.81 -5.91
C GLY A 58 14.54 -0.15 -5.39
N VAL A 59 14.46 0.68 -4.35
CA VAL A 59 15.61 1.41 -3.81
C VAL A 59 15.73 1.15 -2.31
N VAL A 60 14.76 1.60 -1.52
CA VAL A 60 14.87 1.59 -0.04
C VAL A 60 15.12 0.18 0.49
N TYR A 61 14.26 -0.79 0.16
CA TYR A 61 14.42 -2.16 0.64
C TYR A 61 15.60 -2.89 0.00
N ARG A 62 16.00 -2.54 -1.23
CA ARG A 62 17.19 -3.13 -1.85
C ARG A 62 18.48 -2.69 -1.16
N VAL A 63 18.63 -1.39 -0.89
CA VAL A 63 19.79 -0.87 -0.17
C VAL A 63 19.92 -1.51 1.22
N LEU A 64 18.80 -1.69 1.93
CA LEU A 64 18.79 -2.40 3.21
C LEU A 64 19.11 -3.89 3.06
N SER A 65 18.62 -4.51 1.98
CA SER A 65 18.90 -5.91 1.65
C SER A 65 20.38 -6.13 1.36
N ASP A 66 20.99 -5.28 0.54
CA ASP A 66 22.42 -5.32 0.22
C ASP A 66 23.30 -5.11 1.46
N TRP A 67 22.82 -4.32 2.43
CA TRP A 67 23.54 -4.06 3.68
C TRP A 67 23.52 -5.22 4.68
N ASN A 68 22.39 -5.90 4.87
CA ASN A 68 22.22 -6.90 5.93
C ASN A 68 21.97 -8.35 5.45
N GLY A 69 21.73 -8.54 4.15
CA GLY A 69 21.45 -9.86 3.55
C GLY A 69 20.00 -10.34 3.67
N ASN A 70 19.13 -9.66 4.41
CA ASN A 70 17.69 -9.97 4.44
C ASN A 70 17.02 -9.59 3.12
N THR A 71 15.96 -10.30 2.73
CA THR A 71 15.19 -10.00 1.51
C THR A 71 14.41 -8.68 1.61
N PRO A 72 14.07 -8.05 0.47
CA PRO A 72 13.20 -6.87 0.45
C PRO A 72 11.84 -7.09 1.14
N GLU A 73 11.30 -8.31 1.05
CA GLU A 73 10.05 -8.71 1.68
C GLU A 73 10.16 -8.76 3.22
N GLU A 74 11.27 -9.29 3.74
CA GLU A 74 11.55 -9.27 5.18
C GLU A 74 11.74 -7.84 5.68
N TRP A 75 12.48 -7.02 4.93
CA TRP A 75 12.62 -5.59 5.24
C TRP A 75 11.28 -4.86 5.20
N HIS A 76 10.38 -5.23 4.29
CA HIS A 76 9.03 -4.68 4.28
C HIS A 76 8.28 -4.95 5.59
N GLN A 77 8.33 -6.18 6.11
CA GLN A 77 7.68 -6.50 7.39
C GLN A 77 8.36 -5.82 8.58
N ILE A 78 9.70 -5.85 8.62
CA ILE A 78 10.49 -5.21 9.69
C ILE A 78 10.16 -3.71 9.75
N CYS A 79 10.20 -3.02 8.62
CA CYS A 79 9.92 -1.58 8.56
C CYS A 79 8.47 -1.26 8.93
N LYS A 80 7.49 -2.08 8.49
CA LYS A 80 6.09 -1.90 8.89
C LYS A 80 5.93 -1.97 10.41
N GLN A 81 6.46 -3.01 11.04
CA GLN A 81 6.36 -3.19 12.48
C GLN A 81 7.08 -2.07 13.25
N LYS A 82 8.20 -1.58 12.70
CA LYS A 82 9.05 -0.60 13.37
C LYS A 82 8.56 0.85 13.26
N PHE A 83 8.00 1.22 12.11
CA PHE A 83 7.72 2.63 11.79
C PHE A 83 6.25 2.96 11.59
N LEU A 84 5.36 1.98 11.64
CA LEU A 84 3.93 2.21 11.57
C LEU A 84 3.28 1.79 12.88
N GLN A 85 2.29 2.57 13.29
CA GLN A 85 1.52 2.28 14.50
C GLN A 85 0.50 1.16 14.21
N SER A 86 0.45 0.16 15.09
CA SER A 86 -0.66 -0.79 15.12
C SER A 86 -1.97 -0.07 15.47
N TYR A 87 -3.09 -0.62 15.03
CA TYR A 87 -4.41 -0.06 15.37
C TYR A 87 -5.29 -1.16 15.94
N MET A 88 -6.05 -0.79 16.98
CA MET A 88 -7.03 -1.67 17.59
C MET A 88 -8.32 -1.63 16.76
N LEU A 89 -8.78 -2.79 16.33
CA LEU A 89 -10.08 -2.97 15.71
C LEU A 89 -11.03 -3.59 16.72
N GLN A 90 -12.11 -2.88 17.05
CA GLN A 90 -13.17 -3.43 17.86
C GLN A 90 -14.15 -4.22 16.98
N VAL A 91 -14.38 -5.49 17.31
CA VAL A 91 -15.36 -6.37 16.66
C VAL A 91 -16.31 -6.90 17.73
N GLY A 92 -17.47 -6.26 17.85
CA GLY A 92 -18.40 -6.54 18.96
C GLY A 92 -17.85 -6.04 20.30
N GLU A 93 -17.70 -6.94 21.27
CA GLU A 93 -17.11 -6.67 22.59
C GLU A 93 -15.60 -6.99 22.66
N GLU A 94 -15.03 -7.54 21.59
CA GLU A 94 -13.62 -7.92 21.53
C GLU A 94 -12.78 -6.87 20.78
N GLU A 95 -11.55 -6.63 21.24
CA GLU A 95 -10.58 -5.75 20.61
C GLU A 95 -9.41 -6.55 20.03
N PHE A 96 -9.09 -6.30 18.76
CA PHE A 96 -8.01 -6.96 18.03
C PHE A 96 -6.92 -5.96 17.66
N GLU A 97 -5.68 -6.20 18.08
CA GLU A 97 -4.54 -5.44 17.57
C GLU A 97 -4.21 -5.92 16.16
N LEU A 98 -4.39 -5.03 15.18
CA LEU A 98 -4.06 -5.34 13.79
C LEU A 98 -2.69 -4.82 13.42
N GLU A 99 -2.00 -5.65 12.61
CA GLU A 99 -0.73 -5.26 12.02
C GLU A 99 -0.89 -3.97 11.19
N PRO A 100 0.07 -3.06 11.30
CA PRO A 100 0.06 -1.85 10.50
C PRO A 100 0.07 -2.18 9.01
N SER A 101 -0.67 -1.41 8.20
CA SER A 101 -0.72 -1.60 6.75
C SER A 101 -0.29 -0.34 6.01
N THR A 102 0.63 -0.51 5.05
CA THR A 102 1.01 0.54 4.11
C THR A 102 -0.08 0.85 3.08
N THR A 103 -1.03 -0.06 2.86
CA THR A 103 -2.08 0.10 1.83
C THR A 103 -3.16 1.11 2.21
N LYS A 104 -3.24 1.47 3.49
CA LYS A 104 -4.21 2.45 4.02
C LYS A 104 -3.60 3.84 4.24
N LEU A 105 -2.30 4.00 4.06
CA LEU A 105 -1.61 5.27 4.31
C LEU A 105 -1.97 6.30 3.24
N SER A 106 -2.23 7.52 3.69
CA SER A 106 -2.26 8.69 2.85
C SER A 106 -0.89 8.97 2.26
N LYS A 107 -0.89 9.87 1.27
CA LYS A 107 0.28 10.36 0.55
C LYS A 107 1.37 10.92 1.47
N ASP A 108 0.95 11.62 2.52
CA ASP A 108 1.84 12.29 3.47
C ASP A 108 2.32 11.32 4.55
N GLU A 109 1.45 10.43 5.04
CA GLU A 109 1.83 9.34 5.95
C GLU A 109 2.83 8.38 5.30
N PHE A 110 2.65 8.07 4.02
CA PHE A 110 3.61 7.24 3.28
C PHE A 110 4.98 7.94 3.14
N ASN A 111 4.98 9.26 2.95
CA ASN A 111 6.23 10.03 2.90
C ASN A 111 6.95 9.98 4.25
N GLU A 112 6.24 10.22 5.36
CA GLU A 112 6.84 10.18 6.69
C GLU A 112 7.34 8.77 7.04
N TYR A 113 6.61 7.73 6.62
CA TYR A 113 7.05 6.34 6.75
C TYR A 113 8.39 6.10 6.04
N VAL A 114 8.51 6.53 4.78
CA VAL A 114 9.76 6.42 4.01
C VAL A 114 10.90 7.21 4.64
N GLU A 115 10.65 8.45 5.06
CA GLU A 115 11.64 9.29 5.74
C GLU A 115 12.11 8.69 7.07
N SER A 116 11.20 8.05 7.82
CA SER A 116 11.54 7.33 9.05
C SER A 116 12.52 6.19 8.80
N ILE A 117 12.32 5.43 7.72
CA ILE A 117 13.25 4.38 7.29
C ILE A 117 14.61 4.98 6.92
N ARG A 118 14.63 6.05 6.12
CA ARG A 118 15.88 6.73 5.70
C ARG A 118 16.67 7.27 6.89
N ARG A 119 16.01 7.92 7.85
CA ARG A 119 16.64 8.44 9.07
C ARG A 119 17.23 7.32 9.91
N TRP A 120 16.48 6.21 10.05
CA TRP A 120 16.98 5.05 10.78
C TRP A 120 18.20 4.43 10.08
N ALA A 121 18.14 4.23 8.76
CA ALA A 121 19.24 3.70 7.97
C ALA A 121 20.50 4.59 8.05
N ALA A 122 20.34 5.91 8.01
CA ALA A 122 21.46 6.86 8.16
C ALA A 122 22.16 6.72 9.53
N GLY A 123 21.41 6.40 10.59
CA GLY A 123 21.97 6.09 11.91
C GLY A 123 22.81 4.81 11.95
N HIS A 124 22.69 3.95 10.95
CA HIS A 124 23.49 2.75 10.72
C HIS A 124 24.52 2.93 9.60
N GLU A 125 24.84 4.17 9.22
CA GLU A 125 25.77 4.51 8.14
C GLU A 125 25.33 3.99 6.75
N VAL A 126 24.05 3.66 6.58
CA VAL A 126 23.45 3.25 5.32
C VAL A 126 22.76 4.42 4.65
N VAL A 127 23.28 4.86 3.52
CA VAL A 127 22.74 6.02 2.77
C VAL A 127 21.72 5.55 1.75
N ILE A 128 20.45 5.92 1.96
CA ILE A 128 19.36 5.68 1.01
C ILE A 128 19.16 6.93 0.14
N PRO A 129 19.41 6.85 -1.18
CA PRO A 129 19.38 8.00 -2.09
C PRO A 129 17.97 8.51 -2.32
N GLU A 130 17.79 9.78 -2.67
CA GLU A 130 16.45 10.36 -2.85
C GLU A 130 15.72 9.86 -4.11
N PRO A 131 14.36 9.95 -4.12
CA PRO A 131 13.58 9.66 -5.31
C PRO A 131 14.05 10.51 -6.50
N GLY A 132 14.58 9.86 -7.55
CA GLY A 132 15.07 10.53 -8.76
C GLY A 132 16.59 10.78 -8.79
N GLN A 133 17.34 10.46 -7.73
CA GLN A 133 18.81 10.47 -7.77
C GLN A 133 19.42 9.15 -8.27
N VAL A 134 18.60 8.15 -8.56
CA VAL A 134 19.03 6.82 -8.99
C VAL A 134 18.40 6.45 -10.34
N ASP A 135 19.23 6.51 -11.39
CA ASP A 135 18.96 5.88 -12.68
C ASP A 135 19.46 4.42 -12.63
N TRP A 136 18.59 3.47 -12.31
CA TRP A 136 18.91 2.05 -12.50
C TRP A 136 18.73 1.67 -13.96
N VAL A 137 19.75 1.94 -14.78
CA VAL A 137 19.94 1.25 -16.06
C VAL A 137 20.50 -0.14 -15.73
N ASN A 138 19.70 -1.18 -15.96
CA ASN A 138 20.06 -2.61 -16.06
C ASN A 138 21.50 -2.97 -15.63
N SER A 139 21.68 -3.28 -14.36
CA SER A 139 22.79 -4.07 -13.85
C SER A 139 22.21 -4.96 -12.76
N SER A 140 22.35 -6.27 -12.72
CA SER A 140 23.04 -7.21 -13.58
C SER A 140 22.26 -8.51 -13.49
N GLN A 141 21.92 -9.09 -14.63
CA GLN A 141 21.94 -10.54 -14.77
C GLN A 141 23.42 -10.93 -14.89
N PRO A 142 23.90 -11.85 -14.04
CA PRO A 142 24.67 -12.98 -14.50
C PRO A 142 23.74 -14.17 -14.76
#